data_AF-A0A432JIG6-F1
#
_entry.id   AF-A0A432JIG6-F1
#
_cell.length_a   1.000
_cell.length_b   1.000
_cell.length_c   1.000
_cell.angle_alpha   90.00
_cell.angle_beta   90.00
_cell.angle_gamma   90.00
#
_symmetry.space_group_name_H-M   'P 1'
#
loop_
_entity.id
_entity.type
_entity.pdbx_description
1 polymer ?
#
loop_
_entity_poly.entity_id
_entity_poly.type
_entity_poly.pdbx_seq_one_letter_code
_entity_poly.pdbx_strand_id
1 'polypeptide(L)' 'MWSTAELMWEIMRGESGLTTAQREMIATVTSATLNCRF' A
#
# COMPACT_ATOMS: atom_id res chain seq x y z
N MET A 1 -7.31 -7.50 16.52
CA MET A 1 -7.21 -6.21 15.81
C MET A 1 -5.78 -6.12 15.30
N TRP A 2 -5.57 -6.06 13.99
CA TRP A 2 -4.21 -5.97 13.44
C TRP A 2 -3.62 -4.59 13.76
N SER A 3 -2.33 -4.54 14.06
CA SER A 3 -1.58 -3.29 14.13
C SER A 3 -1.47 -2.66 12.73
N THR A 4 -1.25 -1.35 12.68
CA THR A 4 -1.05 -0.64 11.39
C THR A 4 0.10 -1.23 10.58
N ALA A 5 1.16 -1.71 11.25
CA ALA A 5 2.31 -2.33 10.59
C ALA A 5 1.96 -3.67 9.96
N GLU A 6 1.20 -4.53 10.66
CA GLU A 6 0.73 -5.81 10.14
C GLU A 6 -0.22 -5.62 8.96
N LEU A 7 -1.12 -4.65 9.06
CA LEU A 7 -2.04 -4.32 7.97
C LEU A 7 -1.29 -3.78 6.74
N MET A 8 -0.30 -2.90 6.93
CA MET A 8 0.52 -2.39 5.84
C MET A 8 1.33 -3.51 5.17
N TRP A 9 1.84 -4.44 5.96
CA TRP A 9 2.56 -5.60 5.45
C TRP A 9 1.66 -6.48 4.59
N GLU A 10 0.46 -6.82 5.08
CA GLU A 10 -0.51 -7.61 4.33
C GLU A 10 -0.94 -6.91 3.04
N ILE A 11 -1.26 -5.62 3.11
CA ILE A 11 -1.67 -4.83 1.94
C ILE A 11 -0.59 -4.78 0.87
N MET A 12 0.69 -4.66 1.23
CA MET A 12 1.77 -4.50 0.25
C MET A 12 2.36 -5.82 -0.22
N ARG A 13 2.33 -6.87 0.60
CA ARG A 13 3.10 -8.10 0.39
C ARG A 13 2.31 -9.41 0.59
N GLY A 14 1.11 -9.37 1.16
CA GLY A 14 0.23 -10.53 1.32
C GLY A 14 -0.28 -11.07 -0.01
N GLU A 15 -0.96 -12.22 0.00
CA GLU A 15 -1.48 -12.84 -1.22
C GLU A 15 -2.52 -11.93 -1.93
N SER A 16 -2.39 -11.77 -3.25
CA SER A 16 -3.37 -11.05 -4.06
C SER A 16 -3.19 -11.36 -5.54
N GLY A 17 -4.21 -11.04 -6.33
CA GLY A 17 -4.08 -10.95 -7.79
C GLY A 17 -3.26 -9.74 -8.28
N LEU A 18 -2.87 -8.81 -7.38
CA LEU A 18 -2.03 -7.66 -7.71
C LEU A 18 -0.57 -7.91 -7.36
N THR A 19 0.31 -7.61 -8.31
CA THR A 19 1.77 -7.61 -8.12
C THR A 19 2.20 -6.48 -7.17
N THR A 20 3.37 -6.64 -6.54
CA THR A 20 3.94 -5.62 -5.65
C THR A 20 4.09 -4.26 -6.34
N ALA A 21 4.55 -4.25 -7.60
CA ALA A 21 4.72 -3.03 -8.37
C ALA A 21 3.38 -2.29 -8.61
N GLN A 22 2.30 -3.03 -8.87
CA GLN A 22 0.96 -2.43 -9.00
C GLN A 22 0.47 -1.81 -7.69
N ARG A 23 0.75 -2.46 -6.56
CA ARG A 23 0.39 -1.94 -5.23
C ARG A 23 1.18 -0.68 -4.88
N GLU A 24 2.48 -0.68 -5.18
CA GLU A 24 3.33 0.52 -5.04
C GLU A 24 2.84 1.67 -5.92
N MET A 25 2.49 1.40 -7.18
CA MET A 25 1.90 2.40 -8.07
C MET A 25 0.62 3.01 -7.49
N ILE A 26 -0.30 2.19 -6.96
CA ILE A 26 -1.54 2.68 -6.32
C ILE A 26 -1.22 3.56 -5.11
N ALA A 27 -0.30 3.12 -4.26
CA ALA A 27 0.12 3.89 -3.09
C ALA A 27 0.73 5.24 -3.50
N THR A 28 1.59 5.26 -4.51
CA THR A 28 2.20 6.49 -5.04
C THR A 28 1.16 7.45 -5.59
N VAL A 29 0.25 6.99 -6.45
CA VAL A 29 -0.79 7.83 -7.07
C VAL A 29 -1.74 8.39 -6.01
N THR A 30 -2.15 7.57 -5.05
CA THR A 30 -3.03 7.99 -3.96
C THR A 30 -2.36 9.05 -3.09
N SER A 31 -1.11 8.83 -2.68
CA SER A 31 -0.34 9.79 -1.88
C SER A 31 -0.10 11.11 -2.62
N ALA A 32 0.24 11.06 -3.92
CA ALA A 32 0.41 12.25 -4.73
C ALA A 32 -0.89 13.06 -4.86
N THR A 33 -2.02 12.38 -5.07
CA THR A 33 -3.34 13.00 -5.16
C THR A 33 -3.73 13.74 -3.88
N LEU A 34 -3.38 13.17 -2.72
CA LEU A 34 -3.64 13.76 -1.41
C LEU A 34 -2.56 14.75 -0.96
N ASN A 35 -1.55 15.02 -1.79
CA ASN A 35 -0.33 15.75 -1.40
C ASN A 35 0.24 15.24 -0.06
N CYS A 36 0.15 13.92 0.16
CA CYS A 36 0.67 13.26 1.33
C CYS A 36 2.19 13.13 1.15
N ARG A 37 2.92 14.03 1.80
CA ARG A 37 4.39 14.01 1.85
C ARG A 37 4.80 13.37 3.17
N PHE A 38 5.53 12.27 3.08
CA PHE A 38 6.25 11.64 4.18
C PHE A 38 7.71 12.09 4.18
#